data_AF-A0A536T0I7-F1
#
_entry.id   AF-A0A536T0I7-F1
#
_cell.length_a   1.000
_cell.length_b   1.000
_cell.length_c   1.000
_cell.angle_alpha   90.00
_cell.angle_beta   90.00
_cell.angle_gamma   90.00
#
_symmetry.space_group_name_H-M   'P 1'
#
loop_
_entity.id
_entity.type
_entity.pdbx_description
1 polymer ?
#
loop_
_entity_poly.entity_id
_entity_poly.type
_entity_poly.pdbx_seq_one_letter_code
_entity_poly.pdbx_strand_id
1 'polypeptide(L)'
;MPRVRKGQAPGKLSRVVFHERFAQSFKDPWFDPERDALARVEDIAWKAYSESRKAPLTQKAGEGFADPTYELSIEWLETRDRLRAAEDKRNHADTPSRVLVVVGAPRNDGSCPGEISKTFRLAQLCREILERERIEVDLLDLSLLTSDYAKRIYPCKGCVSTAMPLCHWPCSCYPNHALAQTGDWMAEIYERWVAAHGVLIVTPVHWYHAPSVLKLMMDRLVCADGGNPDPTSTAGKDAAKAKALELAGWAYPKHLAGRVYGVVVHGDVAGIEGTRRGLADWLDWMGLIDAGPKARLDRFIGYYEPYATSHDALDRDTGVQDEVRNVARAVAEAMKQARAGTLSAPGAKLKSPRPK
;
A
#
# COMPACT_ATOMS: atom_id res chain seq x y z
N MET A 1 -13.13 28.77 10.74
CA MET A 1 -12.25 27.80 10.07
C MET A 1 -10.92 27.67 10.82
N PRO A 2 -10.38 26.45 11.01
CA PRO A 2 -9.10 26.26 11.70
C PRO A 2 -7.93 26.85 10.88
N ARG A 3 -7.04 27.60 11.52
CA ARG A 3 -5.87 28.22 10.88
C ARG A 3 -4.89 27.16 10.31
N VAL A 4 -4.38 27.39 9.10
CA VAL A 4 -3.29 26.58 8.51
C VAL A 4 -1.96 26.99 9.13
N ARG A 5 -1.13 26.01 9.51
CA ARG A 5 0.22 26.23 10.05
C ARG A 5 1.27 26.05 8.94
N LYS A 6 2.31 26.89 8.92
CA LYS A 6 3.41 26.89 7.95
C LYS A 6 4.73 27.16 8.69
N GLY A 7 5.87 26.78 8.10
CA GLY A 7 7.22 27.12 8.61
C GLY A 7 8.21 25.96 8.77
N GLN A 8 7.79 24.71 8.56
CA GLN A 8 8.67 23.54 8.74
C GLN A 8 9.57 23.27 7.53
N ALA A 9 9.09 23.53 6.31
CA ALA A 9 9.85 23.20 5.10
C ALA A 9 10.91 24.27 4.82
N PRO A 10 12.17 23.87 4.52
CA PRO A 10 13.17 24.80 4.03
C PRO A 10 12.80 25.32 2.63
N GLY A 11 13.51 26.36 2.18
CA GLY A 11 13.43 26.83 0.80
C GLY A 11 13.90 25.78 -0.23
N LYS A 12 13.74 26.10 -1.51
CA LYS A 12 14.27 25.26 -2.60
C LYS A 12 15.80 25.15 -2.51
N LEU A 13 16.34 24.04 -3.00
CA LEU A 13 17.78 23.85 -3.15
C LEU A 13 18.37 24.94 -4.03
N SER A 14 19.62 25.30 -3.78
CA SER A 14 20.41 26.08 -4.74
C SER A 14 20.72 25.22 -5.98
N ARG A 15 21.06 25.88 -7.09
CA ARG A 15 21.47 25.20 -8.34
C ARG A 15 22.64 24.24 -8.12
N VAL A 16 23.59 24.60 -7.24
CA VAL A 16 24.77 23.79 -6.90
C VAL A 16 24.38 22.54 -6.13
N VAL A 17 23.57 22.66 -5.07
CA VAL A 17 23.15 21.48 -4.28
C VAL A 17 22.24 20.55 -5.10
N PHE A 18 21.45 21.10 -6.02
CA PHE A 18 20.69 20.29 -6.97
C PHE A 18 21.61 19.47 -7.89
N HIS A 19 22.65 20.10 -8.45
CA HIS A 19 23.65 19.41 -9.29
C HIS A 19 24.28 18.24 -8.55
N GLU A 20 24.77 18.47 -7.34
CA GLU A 20 25.39 17.44 -6.51
C GLU A 20 24.47 16.24 -6.26
N ARG A 21 23.15 16.45 -6.16
CA ARG A 21 22.17 15.38 -6.00
C ARG A 21 21.86 14.67 -7.32
N PHE A 22 21.72 15.42 -8.41
CA PHE A 22 21.46 14.86 -9.74
C PHE A 22 22.61 13.97 -10.19
N ALA A 23 23.86 14.45 -10.05
CA ALA A 23 25.06 13.74 -10.47
C ALA A 23 25.29 12.41 -9.72
N GLN A 24 24.67 12.20 -8.55
CA GLN A 24 24.81 10.94 -7.79
C GLN A 24 24.33 9.71 -8.55
N SER A 25 23.34 9.86 -9.43
CA SER A 25 22.83 8.76 -10.25
C SER A 25 23.75 8.40 -11.43
N PHE A 26 24.76 9.22 -11.73
CA PHE A 26 25.61 9.11 -12.92
C PHE A 26 27.10 9.10 -12.59
N LYS A 27 27.47 8.58 -11.40
CA LYS A 27 28.87 8.51 -10.94
C LYS A 27 29.71 7.46 -11.64
N ASP A 28 29.09 6.46 -12.24
CA ASP A 28 29.80 5.39 -12.94
C ASP A 28 30.60 5.97 -14.13
N PRO A 29 31.89 5.62 -14.31
CA PRO A 29 32.70 6.06 -15.45
C PRO A 29 32.07 5.77 -16.81
N TRP A 30 31.14 4.82 -16.91
CA TRP A 30 30.42 4.54 -18.16
C TRP A 30 29.55 5.72 -18.62
N PHE A 31 29.24 6.68 -17.74
CA PHE A 31 28.57 7.93 -18.09
C PHE A 31 29.53 9.04 -18.53
N ASP A 32 30.86 8.83 -18.51
CA ASP A 32 31.86 9.85 -18.85
C ASP A 32 31.74 10.36 -20.30
N PRO A 33 31.51 9.50 -21.32
CA PRO A 33 31.29 9.97 -22.69
C PRO A 33 30.05 10.87 -22.84
N GLU A 34 29.09 10.80 -21.91
CA GLU A 34 27.79 11.46 -21.98
C GLU A 34 27.68 12.72 -21.09
N ARG A 35 28.81 13.24 -20.57
CA ARG A 35 28.80 14.39 -19.65
C ARG A 35 28.08 15.62 -20.19
N ASP A 36 28.28 15.96 -21.46
CA ASP A 36 27.62 17.11 -22.09
C ASP A 36 26.11 16.88 -22.26
N ALA A 37 25.70 15.64 -22.54
CA ALA A 37 24.29 15.27 -22.61
C ALA A 37 23.63 15.35 -21.24
N LEU A 38 24.29 14.82 -20.20
CA LEU A 38 23.83 14.88 -18.82
C LEU A 38 23.70 16.32 -18.32
N ALA A 39 24.62 17.22 -18.67
CA ALA A 39 24.50 18.64 -18.32
C ALA A 39 23.22 19.27 -18.90
N ARG A 40 22.89 18.97 -20.16
CA ARG A 40 21.63 19.45 -20.79
C ARG A 40 20.39 18.86 -20.11
N VAL A 41 20.41 17.58 -19.77
CA VAL A 41 19.29 16.92 -19.07
C VAL A 41 19.13 17.50 -17.66
N GLU A 42 20.23 17.77 -16.98
CA GLU A 42 20.23 18.38 -15.65
C GLU A 42 19.59 19.77 -15.64
N ASP A 43 19.89 20.62 -16.64
CA ASP A 43 19.28 21.95 -16.73
C ASP A 43 17.76 21.88 -16.91
N ILE A 44 17.27 20.90 -17.67
CA ILE A 44 15.83 20.64 -17.80
C ILE A 44 15.24 20.15 -16.47
N ALA A 45 15.91 19.21 -15.80
CA ALA A 45 15.48 18.70 -14.49
C ALA A 45 15.45 19.81 -13.43
N TRP A 46 16.44 20.70 -13.44
CA TRP A 46 16.51 21.89 -12.58
C TRP A 46 15.32 22.82 -12.84
N LYS A 47 14.98 23.08 -14.10
CA LYS A 47 13.79 23.90 -14.44
C LYS A 47 12.51 23.25 -13.89
N ALA A 48 12.32 21.96 -14.10
CA ALA A 48 11.16 21.24 -13.56
C ALA A 48 11.07 21.31 -12.02
N TYR A 49 12.19 21.18 -11.32
CA TYR A 49 12.29 21.32 -9.86
C TYR A 49 12.00 22.77 -9.39
N SER A 50 12.65 23.75 -10.00
CA SER A 50 12.57 25.17 -9.64
C SER A 50 11.20 25.78 -9.95
N GLU A 51 10.43 25.18 -10.86
CA GLU A 51 9.03 25.52 -11.14
C GLU A 51 8.03 24.61 -10.41
N SER A 52 8.49 23.61 -9.62
CA SER A 52 7.63 22.66 -8.90
C SER A 52 6.66 21.89 -9.81
N ARG A 53 7.11 21.52 -11.02
CA ARG A 53 6.32 20.77 -12.01
C ARG A 53 6.12 19.30 -11.58
N LYS A 54 5.22 19.10 -10.62
CA LYS A 54 4.92 17.79 -10.04
C LYS A 54 4.31 16.82 -11.04
N ALA A 55 3.30 17.28 -11.78
CA ALA A 55 2.61 16.51 -12.81
C ALA A 55 3.00 17.10 -14.18
N PRO A 56 3.74 16.37 -15.03
CA PRO A 56 4.26 16.91 -16.28
C PRO A 56 3.15 17.13 -17.30
N LEU A 57 2.12 16.27 -17.29
CA LEU A 57 0.97 16.28 -18.18
C LEU A 57 -0.32 16.41 -17.37
N THR A 58 -1.18 17.32 -17.80
CA THR A 58 -2.51 17.53 -17.20
C THR A 58 -3.58 17.63 -18.27
N GLN A 59 -4.82 17.41 -17.84
CA GLN A 59 -6.00 17.77 -18.61
C GLN A 59 -7.11 18.23 -17.67
N LYS A 60 -8.10 18.95 -18.22
CA LYS A 60 -9.31 19.34 -17.49
C LYS A 60 -10.01 18.11 -16.91
N ALA A 61 -10.48 18.24 -15.68
CA ALA A 61 -11.12 17.17 -14.92
C ALA A 61 -12.37 16.60 -15.62
N GLY A 62 -13.17 17.47 -16.25
CA GLY A 62 -14.38 17.09 -16.97
C GLY A 62 -15.62 16.94 -16.07
N GLU A 63 -16.71 16.47 -16.67
CA GLU A 63 -17.99 16.30 -15.99
C GLU A 63 -17.90 15.30 -14.82
N GLY A 64 -18.67 15.54 -13.75
CA GLY A 64 -18.68 14.72 -12.54
C GLY A 64 -17.65 15.14 -11.47
N PHE A 65 -16.77 16.10 -11.78
CA PHE A 65 -15.89 16.76 -10.81
C PHE A 65 -16.55 18.03 -10.25
N ALA A 66 -16.26 18.37 -9.00
CA ALA A 66 -16.72 19.62 -8.38
C ALA A 66 -16.25 20.87 -9.13
N ASP A 67 -15.05 20.83 -9.73
CA ASP A 67 -14.57 21.82 -10.70
C ASP A 67 -14.14 21.10 -12.00
N PRO A 68 -15.01 21.07 -13.02
CA PRO A 68 -14.72 20.43 -14.31
C PRO A 68 -13.55 21.04 -15.07
N THR A 69 -13.17 22.28 -14.76
CA THR A 69 -12.12 23.02 -15.47
C THR A 69 -10.75 22.88 -14.83
N TYR A 70 -10.67 22.31 -13.62
CA TYR A 70 -9.42 22.10 -12.92
C TYR A 70 -8.50 21.13 -13.67
N GLU A 71 -7.23 21.50 -13.82
CA GLU A 71 -6.22 20.67 -14.48
C GLU A 71 -5.72 19.54 -13.55
N LEU A 72 -6.09 18.29 -13.86
CA LEU A 72 -5.68 17.10 -13.14
C LEU A 72 -4.54 16.36 -13.85
N SER A 73 -3.68 15.70 -13.07
CA SER A 73 -2.65 14.82 -13.60
C SER A 73 -3.27 13.68 -14.42
N ILE A 74 -2.82 13.49 -15.66
CA ILE A 74 -3.28 12.37 -16.51
C ILE A 74 -3.01 11.03 -15.83
N GLU A 75 -1.82 10.82 -15.25
CA GLU A 75 -1.46 9.59 -14.53
C GLU A 75 -2.41 9.28 -13.35
N TRP A 76 -2.92 10.32 -12.69
CA TRP A 76 -3.88 10.16 -11.59
C TRP A 76 -5.26 9.77 -12.12
N LEU A 77 -5.71 10.39 -13.23
CA LEU A 77 -6.98 10.05 -13.89
C LEU A 77 -6.96 8.60 -14.35
N GLU A 78 -5.90 8.18 -15.04
CA GLU A 78 -5.73 6.79 -15.49
C GLU A 78 -5.75 5.79 -14.32
N THR A 79 -5.06 6.12 -13.23
CA THR A 79 -5.07 5.27 -12.03
C THR A 79 -6.47 5.19 -11.43
N ARG A 80 -7.17 6.32 -11.29
CA ARG A 80 -8.56 6.34 -10.80
C ARG A 80 -9.47 5.47 -11.67
N ASP A 81 -9.34 5.54 -12.99
CA ASP A 81 -10.19 4.81 -13.92
C ASP A 81 -9.91 3.31 -13.89
N ARG A 82 -8.64 2.89 -13.76
CA ARG A 82 -8.30 1.47 -13.51
C ARG A 82 -8.90 0.95 -12.20
N LEU A 83 -8.86 1.76 -11.13
CA LEU A 83 -9.46 1.40 -9.85
C LEU A 83 -10.99 1.24 -9.98
N ARG A 84 -11.68 2.15 -10.67
CA ARG A 84 -13.12 2.03 -10.91
C ARG A 84 -13.46 0.77 -11.71
N ALA A 85 -12.72 0.50 -12.79
CA ALA A 85 -12.91 -0.73 -13.57
C ALA A 85 -12.68 -2.00 -12.73
N ALA A 86 -11.66 -2.00 -11.85
CA ALA A 86 -11.41 -3.11 -10.94
C ALA A 86 -12.53 -3.28 -9.89
N GLU A 87 -13.08 -2.18 -9.38
CA GLU A 87 -14.21 -2.20 -8.45
C GLU A 87 -15.47 -2.74 -9.11
N ASP A 88 -15.81 -2.21 -10.29
CA ASP A 88 -16.96 -2.66 -11.08
C ASP A 88 -16.86 -4.15 -11.37
N LYS A 89 -15.69 -4.61 -11.87
CA LYS A 89 -15.42 -6.03 -12.10
C LYS A 89 -15.66 -6.87 -10.84
N ARG A 90 -15.05 -6.49 -9.71
CA ARG A 90 -15.17 -7.22 -8.44
C ARG A 90 -16.63 -7.31 -7.96
N ASN A 91 -17.42 -6.25 -8.17
CA ASN A 91 -18.80 -6.19 -7.70
C ASN A 91 -19.75 -7.12 -8.47
N HIS A 92 -19.33 -7.70 -9.61
CA HIS A 92 -20.13 -8.70 -10.30
C HIS A 92 -20.18 -10.05 -9.56
N ALA A 93 -21.38 -10.62 -9.46
CA ALA A 93 -21.66 -11.84 -8.71
C ALA A 93 -21.08 -13.13 -9.36
N ASP A 94 -20.73 -13.09 -10.64
CA ASP A 94 -20.10 -14.17 -11.40
C ASP A 94 -18.57 -14.07 -11.43
N THR A 95 -18.00 -12.91 -11.06
CA THR A 95 -16.55 -12.74 -11.00
C THR A 95 -15.93 -13.71 -9.99
N PRO A 96 -14.88 -14.47 -10.37
CA PRO A 96 -14.21 -15.38 -9.45
C PRO A 96 -13.76 -14.67 -8.17
N SER A 97 -13.84 -15.39 -7.06
CA SER A 97 -13.32 -14.90 -5.79
C SER A 97 -11.81 -14.75 -5.89
N ARG A 98 -11.27 -13.66 -5.33
CA ARG A 98 -9.86 -13.26 -5.49
C ARG A 98 -9.27 -12.85 -4.16
N VAL A 99 -8.13 -13.42 -3.79
CA VAL A 99 -7.38 -13.06 -2.58
C VAL A 99 -6.04 -12.45 -2.93
N LEU A 100 -5.78 -11.25 -2.40
CA LEU A 100 -4.46 -10.63 -2.44
C LEU A 100 -3.59 -11.21 -1.32
N VAL A 101 -2.60 -12.03 -1.68
CA VAL A 101 -1.64 -12.60 -0.73
C VAL A 101 -0.39 -11.72 -0.72
N VAL A 102 -0.18 -10.99 0.38
CA VAL A 102 0.94 -10.06 0.53
C VAL A 102 2.10 -10.76 1.24
N VAL A 103 3.26 -10.83 0.59
CA VAL A 103 4.52 -11.24 1.19
C VAL A 103 5.22 -10.00 1.74
N GLY A 104 5.20 -9.86 3.08
CA GLY A 104 5.74 -8.71 3.80
C GLY A 104 7.26 -8.71 4.00
N ALA A 105 7.98 -9.71 3.48
CA ALA A 105 9.44 -9.77 3.61
C ALA A 105 10.12 -8.80 2.63
N PRO A 106 11.15 -8.06 3.07
CA PRO A 106 11.95 -7.20 2.19
C PRO A 106 13.08 -7.95 1.48
N ARG A 107 13.07 -9.30 1.46
CA ARG A 107 14.18 -10.09 0.93
C ARG A 107 13.73 -11.26 0.07
N ASN A 108 14.56 -11.57 -0.92
CA ASN A 108 14.51 -12.74 -1.78
C ASN A 108 15.93 -13.15 -2.19
N ASP A 109 16.04 -14.20 -2.98
CA ASP A 109 17.28 -14.76 -3.53
C ASP A 109 17.88 -13.94 -4.70
N GLY A 110 17.14 -12.98 -5.24
CA GLY A 110 17.62 -12.00 -6.21
C GLY A 110 18.28 -10.75 -5.60
N SER A 111 18.42 -10.67 -4.27
CA SER A 111 19.07 -9.54 -3.59
C SER A 111 20.12 -10.00 -2.55
N CYS A 112 20.63 -9.08 -1.72
CA CYS A 112 21.78 -9.31 -0.83
C CYS A 112 21.74 -10.51 0.14
N PRO A 113 20.60 -11.14 0.52
CA PRO A 113 20.64 -12.37 1.30
C PRO A 113 20.80 -13.64 0.46
N GLY A 114 20.62 -13.62 -0.86
CA GLY A 114 20.85 -14.77 -1.75
C GLY A 114 19.98 -16.01 -1.47
N GLU A 115 18.91 -15.86 -0.67
CA GLU A 115 18.03 -16.94 -0.26
C GLU A 115 16.60 -16.42 -0.09
N ILE A 116 15.62 -17.22 -0.55
CA ILE A 116 14.18 -16.94 -0.40
C ILE A 116 13.81 -16.73 1.07
N SER A 117 12.75 -15.95 1.34
CA SER A 117 12.30 -15.75 2.72
C SER A 117 11.41 -16.88 3.24
N LYS A 118 11.47 -17.19 4.54
CA LYS A 118 10.45 -18.01 5.24
C LYS A 118 9.03 -17.50 4.94
N THR A 119 8.84 -16.19 4.90
CA THR A 119 7.58 -15.51 4.58
C THR A 119 7.04 -15.91 3.21
N PHE A 120 7.88 -15.91 2.19
CA PHE A 120 7.49 -16.35 0.84
C PHE A 120 7.08 -17.82 0.87
N ARG A 121 7.87 -18.70 1.51
CA ARG A 121 7.53 -20.14 1.67
C ARG A 121 6.16 -20.33 2.34
N LEU A 122 5.88 -19.61 3.43
CA LEU A 122 4.59 -19.64 4.12
C LEU A 122 3.44 -19.10 3.24
N ALA A 123 3.68 -18.04 2.48
CA ALA A 123 2.69 -17.51 1.53
C ALA A 123 2.37 -18.51 0.41
N GLN A 124 3.34 -19.33 -0.02
CA GLN A 124 3.11 -20.41 -0.97
C GLN A 124 2.16 -21.48 -0.42
N LEU A 125 2.29 -21.84 0.86
CA LEU A 125 1.35 -22.76 1.51
C LEU A 125 -0.08 -22.22 1.50
N CYS A 126 -0.24 -20.92 1.72
CA CYS A 126 -1.54 -20.26 1.63
C CYS A 126 -2.08 -20.26 0.19
N ARG A 127 -1.23 -19.95 -0.80
CA ARG A 127 -1.59 -19.97 -2.22
C ARG A 127 -2.13 -21.34 -2.62
N GLU A 128 -1.43 -22.42 -2.28
CA GLU A 128 -1.86 -23.78 -2.60
C GLU A 128 -3.27 -24.10 -2.07
N ILE A 129 -3.58 -23.68 -0.85
CA ILE A 129 -4.91 -23.89 -0.26
C ILE A 129 -5.97 -23.07 -1.01
N LEU A 130 -5.71 -21.78 -1.25
CA LEU A 130 -6.66 -20.91 -1.95
C LEU A 130 -6.95 -21.40 -3.37
N GLU A 131 -5.92 -21.81 -4.11
CA GLU A 131 -6.07 -22.36 -5.47
C GLU A 131 -6.88 -23.66 -5.47
N ARG A 132 -6.66 -24.56 -4.49
CA ARG A 132 -7.49 -25.78 -4.32
C ARG A 132 -8.95 -25.46 -4.06
N GLU A 133 -9.21 -24.36 -3.35
CA GLU A 133 -10.56 -23.83 -3.12
C GLU A 133 -11.13 -23.04 -4.31
N ARG A 134 -10.43 -23.04 -5.47
CA ARG A 134 -10.79 -22.34 -6.72
C ARG A 134 -10.91 -20.83 -6.54
N ILE A 135 -10.04 -20.27 -5.70
CA ILE A 135 -9.90 -18.83 -5.48
C ILE A 135 -8.71 -18.34 -6.28
N GLU A 136 -8.89 -17.25 -7.02
CA GLU A 136 -7.78 -16.59 -7.71
C GLU A 136 -6.82 -16.00 -6.68
N VAL A 137 -5.54 -16.33 -6.79
CA VAL A 137 -4.49 -15.80 -5.91
C VAL A 137 -3.71 -14.71 -6.63
N ASP A 138 -3.73 -13.51 -6.05
CA ASP A 138 -2.89 -12.40 -6.47
C ASP A 138 -1.71 -12.26 -5.49
N LEU A 139 -0.53 -12.75 -5.87
CA LEU A 139 0.64 -12.75 -4.98
C LEU A 139 1.42 -11.42 -5.08
N LEU A 140 1.35 -10.58 -4.05
CA LEU A 140 2.07 -9.31 -3.94
C LEU A 140 3.35 -9.50 -3.14
N ASP A 141 4.47 -9.65 -3.83
CA ASP A 141 5.78 -9.76 -3.19
C ASP A 141 6.45 -8.40 -2.99
N LEU A 142 6.49 -7.93 -1.74
CA LEU A 142 7.08 -6.63 -1.40
C LEU A 142 8.61 -6.66 -1.38
N SER A 143 9.26 -7.82 -1.49
CA SER A 143 10.71 -7.92 -1.63
C SER A 143 11.22 -7.28 -2.93
N LEU A 144 10.36 -7.15 -3.95
CA LEU A 144 10.68 -6.45 -5.20
C LEU A 144 11.02 -4.97 -5.01
N LEU A 145 10.64 -4.36 -3.89
CA LEU A 145 11.09 -3.00 -3.53
C LEU A 145 12.60 -2.92 -3.23
N THR A 146 13.24 -4.07 -3.01
CA THR A 146 14.67 -4.17 -2.74
C THR A 146 15.45 -4.79 -3.89
N SER A 147 14.81 -5.67 -4.68
CA SER A 147 15.48 -6.43 -5.74
C SER A 147 15.21 -5.91 -7.15
N ASP A 148 14.14 -5.13 -7.38
CA ASP A 148 13.78 -4.65 -8.72
C ASP A 148 14.27 -3.22 -8.97
N TYR A 149 14.67 -2.93 -10.20
CA TYR A 149 15.25 -1.65 -10.57
C TYR A 149 14.20 -0.53 -10.48
N ALA A 150 14.50 0.49 -9.68
CA ALA A 150 13.70 1.71 -9.52
C ALA A 150 12.24 1.53 -9.06
N LYS A 151 11.83 0.33 -8.61
CA LYS A 151 10.52 0.11 -7.99
C LYS A 151 10.53 0.61 -6.55
N ARG A 152 9.65 1.56 -6.21
CA ARG A 152 9.63 2.21 -4.89
C ARG A 152 8.23 2.35 -4.35
N ILE A 153 8.09 2.38 -3.03
CA ILE A 153 6.92 3.00 -2.38
C ILE A 153 7.46 4.19 -1.60
N TYR A 154 7.07 5.40 -1.99
CA TYR A 154 7.46 6.57 -1.23
C TYR A 154 6.62 6.69 0.05
N PRO A 155 7.17 7.24 1.15
CA PRO A 155 6.45 7.37 2.42
C PRO A 155 5.14 8.15 2.28
N CYS A 156 4.14 7.83 3.10
CA CYS A 156 2.93 8.65 3.16
C CYS A 156 3.25 10.06 3.68
N LYS A 157 2.68 11.09 3.04
CA LYS A 157 2.85 12.50 3.46
C LYS A 157 1.90 12.91 4.59
N GLY A 158 1.05 12.01 5.08
CA GLY A 158 0.14 12.28 6.20
C GLY A 158 -0.89 13.37 5.92
N CYS A 159 -1.39 13.50 4.68
CA CYS A 159 -2.37 14.54 4.33
C CYS A 159 -3.63 14.49 5.20
N VAL A 160 -4.04 13.27 5.60
CA VAL A 160 -5.17 13.03 6.51
C VAL A 160 -5.02 13.77 7.85
N SER A 161 -3.79 13.94 8.35
CA SER A 161 -3.51 14.64 9.61
C SER A 161 -3.70 16.16 9.52
N THR A 162 -3.91 16.70 8.31
CA THR A 162 -4.37 18.08 8.11
C THR A 162 -5.89 18.18 8.03
N ALA A 163 -6.47 17.33 7.19
CA ALA A 163 -7.90 17.08 7.05
C ALA A 163 -8.08 15.83 6.17
N MET A 164 -9.07 14.98 6.43
CA MET A 164 -9.30 13.76 5.64
C MET A 164 -9.53 14.06 4.15
N PRO A 165 -10.31 15.09 3.75
CA PRO A 165 -10.50 15.39 2.33
C PRO A 165 -9.22 15.87 1.62
N LEU A 166 -8.17 16.24 2.35
CA LEU A 166 -6.86 16.55 1.78
C LEU A 166 -6.12 15.28 1.36
N CYS A 167 -6.42 14.13 1.95
CA CYS A 167 -5.97 12.83 1.47
C CYS A 167 -6.86 12.45 0.28
N HIS A 168 -6.31 12.10 -0.88
CA HIS A 168 -7.12 11.76 -2.06
C HIS A 168 -7.13 10.26 -2.30
N TRP A 169 -8.19 9.73 -2.89
CA TRP A 169 -8.32 8.34 -3.31
C TRP A 169 -8.49 8.24 -4.84
N PRO A 170 -7.57 7.59 -5.59
CA PRO A 170 -6.25 7.13 -5.13
C PRO A 170 -5.35 8.31 -4.72
N CYS A 171 -4.26 8.00 -4.02
CA CYS A 171 -3.34 9.03 -3.52
C CYS A 171 -2.74 9.87 -4.65
N SER A 172 -3.02 11.17 -4.68
CA SER A 172 -2.45 12.07 -5.68
C SER A 172 -1.08 12.65 -5.30
N CYS A 173 -0.46 12.24 -4.18
CA CYS A 173 0.83 12.79 -3.75
C CYS A 173 2.01 12.37 -4.63
N TYR A 174 1.81 11.31 -5.42
CA TYR A 174 2.79 10.62 -6.25
C TYR A 174 2.18 10.26 -7.61
N PRO A 175 3.00 10.11 -8.66
CA PRO A 175 4.41 10.50 -8.68
C PRO A 175 4.58 12.02 -8.50
N ASN A 176 5.78 12.43 -8.11
CA ASN A 176 6.18 13.83 -8.11
C ASN A 176 7.47 13.98 -8.91
N HIS A 177 7.30 14.26 -10.20
CA HIS A 177 8.39 14.31 -11.18
C HIS A 177 9.41 15.41 -10.86
N ALA A 178 8.96 16.55 -10.33
CA ALA A 178 9.86 17.61 -9.86
C ALA A 178 10.80 17.19 -8.72
N LEU A 179 10.47 16.15 -7.95
CA LEU A 179 11.30 15.66 -6.85
C LEU A 179 11.98 14.31 -7.15
N ALA A 180 12.00 13.87 -8.40
CA ALA A 180 12.44 12.53 -8.79
C ALA A 180 11.72 11.42 -7.98
N GLN A 181 10.45 11.67 -7.60
CA GLN A 181 9.60 10.70 -6.92
C GLN A 181 8.80 9.89 -7.95
N THR A 182 9.53 9.19 -8.82
CA THR A 182 9.02 8.35 -9.92
C THR A 182 9.19 6.86 -9.59
N GLY A 183 8.51 5.98 -10.32
CA GLY A 183 8.52 4.54 -10.04
C GLY A 183 7.76 4.15 -8.76
N ASP A 184 6.80 4.98 -8.33
CA ASP A 184 5.94 4.69 -7.17
C ASP A 184 4.98 3.54 -7.51
N TRP A 185 5.15 2.39 -6.86
CA TRP A 185 4.42 1.15 -7.14
C TRP A 185 2.99 1.13 -6.57
N MET A 186 2.61 2.14 -5.78
CA MET A 186 1.31 2.15 -5.13
C MET A 186 0.14 2.24 -6.12
N ALA A 187 0.30 2.82 -7.30
CA ALA A 187 -0.77 2.91 -8.29
C ALA A 187 -1.30 1.51 -8.69
N GLU A 188 -0.38 0.58 -8.95
CA GLU A 188 -0.71 -0.83 -9.22
C GLU A 188 -1.22 -1.55 -7.96
N ILE A 189 -0.60 -1.29 -6.81
CA ILE A 189 -1.02 -1.94 -5.55
C ILE A 189 -2.46 -1.53 -5.19
N TYR A 190 -2.86 -0.27 -5.36
CA TYR A 190 -4.24 0.14 -5.10
C TYR A 190 -5.23 -0.64 -5.96
N GLU A 191 -4.95 -0.82 -7.25
CA GLU A 191 -5.78 -1.60 -8.15
C GLU A 191 -5.93 -3.05 -7.68
N ARG A 192 -4.83 -3.67 -7.23
CA ARG A 192 -4.82 -5.04 -6.70
C ARG A 192 -5.66 -5.17 -5.42
N TRP A 193 -5.56 -4.20 -4.52
CA TRP A 193 -6.42 -4.12 -3.33
C TRP A 193 -7.89 -3.91 -3.71
N VAL A 194 -8.17 -3.05 -4.70
CA VAL A 194 -9.54 -2.82 -5.17
C VAL A 194 -10.15 -4.07 -5.81
N ALA A 195 -9.39 -4.81 -6.62
CA ALA A 195 -9.85 -6.05 -7.25
C ALA A 195 -10.03 -7.23 -6.27
N ALA A 196 -9.43 -7.16 -5.08
CA ALA A 196 -9.49 -8.26 -4.11
C ALA A 196 -10.84 -8.35 -3.37
N HIS A 197 -11.29 -9.58 -3.14
CA HIS A 197 -12.41 -9.91 -2.24
C HIS A 197 -11.93 -10.22 -0.82
N GLY A 198 -10.72 -10.78 -0.71
CA GLY A 198 -10.05 -10.99 0.55
C GLY A 198 -8.57 -10.62 0.49
N VAL A 199 -7.96 -10.40 1.66
CA VAL A 199 -6.55 -10.04 1.78
C VAL A 199 -5.89 -10.95 2.81
N LEU A 200 -4.74 -11.50 2.47
CA LEU A 200 -3.95 -12.33 3.36
C LEU A 200 -2.54 -11.76 3.48
N ILE A 201 -2.16 -11.28 4.67
CA ILE A 201 -0.82 -10.72 4.90
C ILE A 201 0.04 -11.75 5.60
N VAL A 202 1.14 -12.16 4.98
CA VAL A 202 2.17 -13.02 5.58
C VAL A 202 3.41 -12.19 5.77
N THR A 203 3.91 -12.05 7.00
CA THR A 203 5.02 -11.13 7.30
C THR A 203 5.95 -11.65 8.39
N PRO A 204 7.26 -11.41 8.30
CA PRO A 204 8.12 -11.50 9.47
C PRO A 204 7.88 -10.30 10.40
N VAL A 205 8.53 -10.31 11.56
CA VAL A 205 8.66 -9.14 12.46
C VAL A 205 10.05 -8.54 12.37
N HIS A 206 10.13 -7.21 12.28
CA HIS A 206 11.38 -6.45 12.37
C HIS A 206 11.29 -5.50 13.56
N TRP A 207 12.12 -5.69 14.58
CA TRP A 207 12.15 -4.83 15.78
C TRP A 207 10.75 -4.56 16.37
N TYR A 208 9.98 -5.60 16.67
CA TYR A 208 8.62 -5.51 17.23
C TYR A 208 7.57 -4.87 16.31
N HIS A 209 7.87 -4.68 15.02
CA HIS A 209 6.98 -4.03 14.06
C HIS A 209 6.92 -4.73 12.70
N ALA A 210 5.97 -4.28 11.87
CA ALA A 210 5.90 -4.65 10.46
C ALA A 210 7.19 -4.20 9.74
N PRO A 211 7.76 -5.01 8.82
CA PRO A 211 8.91 -4.64 8.02
C PRO A 211 8.66 -3.35 7.24
N SER A 212 9.71 -2.55 7.01
CA SER A 212 9.59 -1.23 6.36
C SER A 212 8.86 -1.28 5.01
N VAL A 213 9.08 -2.33 4.21
CA VAL A 213 8.39 -2.52 2.92
C VAL A 213 6.87 -2.68 3.08
N LEU A 214 6.44 -3.47 4.07
CA LEU A 214 5.03 -3.64 4.41
C LEU A 214 4.47 -2.35 5.00
N LYS A 215 5.21 -1.71 5.92
CA LYS A 215 4.79 -0.46 6.57
C LYS A 215 4.60 0.68 5.57
N LEU A 216 5.44 0.78 4.55
CA LEU A 216 5.28 1.75 3.46
C LEU A 216 3.95 1.56 2.71
N MET A 217 3.59 0.32 2.37
CA MET A 217 2.29 0.02 1.76
C MET A 217 1.14 0.36 2.71
N MET A 218 1.22 -0.08 3.98
CA MET A 218 0.21 0.19 5.02
C MET A 218 -0.06 1.69 5.16
N ASP A 219 0.99 2.50 5.29
CA ASP A 219 0.87 3.95 5.49
C ASP A 219 0.27 4.66 4.29
N ARG A 220 0.51 4.15 3.09
CA ARG A 220 -0.04 4.70 1.86
C ARG A 220 -1.50 4.31 1.65
N LEU A 221 -1.98 3.22 2.24
CA LEU A 221 -3.39 2.83 2.23
C LEU A 221 -4.28 3.68 3.15
N VAL A 222 -3.73 4.61 3.95
CA VAL A 222 -4.56 5.55 4.72
C VAL A 222 -5.52 6.38 3.84
N CYS A 223 -5.20 6.56 2.56
CA CYS A 223 -6.13 7.19 1.61
C CYS A 223 -7.38 6.36 1.32
N ALA A 224 -7.33 5.05 1.52
CA ALA A 224 -8.47 4.15 1.37
C ALA A 224 -9.48 4.26 2.52
N ASP A 225 -9.05 4.69 3.72
CA ASP A 225 -9.92 4.81 4.90
C ASP A 225 -11.00 5.88 4.71
N GLY A 226 -10.62 7.04 4.19
CA GLY A 226 -11.60 8.11 3.97
C GLY A 226 -11.21 9.15 2.95
N GLY A 227 -10.21 8.87 2.10
CA GLY A 227 -9.69 9.85 1.15
C GLY A 227 -10.73 10.35 0.17
N ASN A 228 -10.53 11.57 -0.31
CA ASN A 228 -11.37 12.27 -1.26
C ASN A 228 -11.19 11.73 -2.69
N PRO A 229 -12.23 11.17 -3.33
CA PRO A 229 -12.15 10.70 -4.71
C PRO A 229 -12.18 11.84 -5.74
N ASP A 230 -12.45 13.07 -5.30
CA ASP A 230 -12.50 14.26 -6.14
C ASP A 230 -11.49 15.32 -5.65
N PRO A 231 -10.24 15.31 -6.18
CA PRO A 231 -9.23 16.33 -5.87
C PRO A 231 -9.66 17.77 -6.16
N THR A 232 -10.63 18.00 -7.04
CA THR A 232 -11.06 19.34 -7.48
C THR A 232 -11.92 20.03 -6.42
N SER A 233 -12.65 19.26 -5.61
CA SER A 233 -13.43 19.76 -4.46
C SER A 233 -12.58 20.50 -3.42
N THR A 234 -11.27 20.21 -3.37
CA THR A 234 -10.28 20.92 -2.53
C THR A 234 -9.28 21.73 -3.35
N ALA A 235 -9.54 21.97 -4.63
CA ALA A 235 -8.62 22.61 -5.59
C ALA A 235 -7.19 22.03 -5.50
N GLY A 236 -7.08 20.71 -5.54
CA GLY A 236 -5.86 19.98 -5.28
C GLY A 236 -5.57 19.86 -3.78
N LYS A 237 -4.36 20.23 -3.36
CA LYS A 237 -3.90 20.09 -1.97
C LYS A 237 -4.07 21.41 -1.16
N ASP A 238 -5.23 22.06 -1.26
CA ASP A 238 -5.54 23.23 -0.43
C ASP A 238 -6.02 22.81 0.98
N ALA A 239 -5.21 23.09 1.99
CA ALA A 239 -5.49 22.73 3.38
C ALA A 239 -6.71 23.48 3.97
N ALA A 240 -6.98 24.72 3.56
CA ALA A 240 -8.11 25.49 4.08
C ALA A 240 -9.44 24.96 3.52
N LYS A 241 -9.48 24.69 2.21
CA LYS A 241 -10.66 24.07 1.56
C LYS A 241 -10.92 22.66 2.10
N ALA A 242 -9.88 21.84 2.28
CA ALA A 242 -10.06 20.50 2.85
C ALA A 242 -10.61 20.52 4.28
N LYS A 243 -10.15 21.46 5.12
CA LYS A 243 -10.71 21.66 6.48
C LYS A 243 -12.15 22.15 6.44
N ALA A 244 -12.49 23.02 5.49
CA ALA A 244 -13.86 23.46 5.24
C ALA A 244 -14.77 22.27 4.97
N LEU A 245 -14.37 21.45 4.01
CA LEU A 245 -15.10 20.30 3.52
C LEU A 245 -15.26 19.24 4.61
N GLU A 246 -14.24 19.04 5.45
CA GLU A 246 -14.33 18.14 6.58
C GLU A 246 -15.36 18.58 7.62
N LEU A 247 -15.33 19.87 8.00
CA LEU A 247 -16.25 20.45 8.99
C LEU A 247 -17.69 20.53 8.48
N ALA A 248 -17.89 20.47 7.15
CA ALA A 248 -19.21 20.37 6.55
C ALA A 248 -19.84 18.96 6.67
N GLY A 249 -19.14 18.00 7.30
CA GLY A 249 -19.66 16.66 7.57
C GLY A 249 -19.12 15.60 6.61
N TRP A 250 -17.80 15.49 6.46
CA TRP A 250 -17.19 14.46 5.61
C TRP A 250 -17.59 13.05 6.02
N ALA A 251 -17.87 12.19 5.04
CA ALA A 251 -18.56 10.92 5.25
C ALA A 251 -17.67 9.72 5.63
N TYR A 252 -16.35 9.81 5.43
CA TYR A 252 -15.39 8.70 5.70
C TYR A 252 -15.76 7.40 4.95
N PRO A 253 -15.65 7.39 3.61
CA PRO A 253 -16.23 6.34 2.77
C PRO A 253 -15.70 4.91 2.98
N LYS A 254 -14.49 4.71 3.54
CA LYS A 254 -13.82 3.41 3.66
C LYS A 254 -13.85 2.61 2.35
N HIS A 255 -13.14 3.10 1.34
CA HIS A 255 -13.10 2.58 -0.03
C HIS A 255 -12.78 1.08 -0.14
N LEU A 256 -12.12 0.51 0.88
CA LEU A 256 -11.75 -0.90 0.90
C LEU A 256 -12.61 -1.80 1.81
N ALA A 257 -13.65 -1.25 2.45
CA ALA A 257 -14.50 -1.98 3.39
C ALA A 257 -15.18 -3.21 2.78
N GLY A 258 -15.53 -4.17 3.65
CA GLY A 258 -16.27 -5.39 3.29
C GLY A 258 -15.41 -6.52 2.75
N ARG A 259 -14.09 -6.32 2.59
CA ARG A 259 -13.16 -7.40 2.24
C ARG A 259 -12.84 -8.24 3.47
N VAL A 260 -12.70 -9.54 3.28
CA VAL A 260 -12.30 -10.47 4.34
C VAL A 260 -10.78 -10.43 4.53
N TYR A 261 -10.25 -10.64 5.74
CA TYR A 261 -8.80 -10.72 5.93
C TYR A 261 -8.30 -11.87 6.80
N GLY A 262 -7.03 -12.23 6.58
CA GLY A 262 -6.22 -13.04 7.49
C GLY A 262 -4.80 -12.50 7.60
N VAL A 263 -4.12 -12.81 8.70
CA VAL A 263 -2.74 -12.40 8.99
C VAL A 263 -1.93 -13.57 9.53
N VAL A 264 -0.72 -13.73 9.00
CA VAL A 264 0.31 -14.65 9.49
C VAL A 264 1.53 -13.81 9.83
N VAL A 265 1.87 -13.77 11.12
CA VAL A 265 3.10 -13.13 11.60
C VAL A 265 4.04 -14.19 12.10
N HIS A 266 5.29 -14.16 11.66
CA HIS A 266 6.32 -15.04 12.20
C HIS A 266 7.54 -14.25 12.66
N GLY A 267 8.32 -14.87 13.53
CA GLY A 267 9.57 -14.32 14.04
C GLY A 267 10.41 -15.40 14.69
N ASP A 268 11.55 -15.01 15.23
CA ASP A 268 12.50 -15.97 15.80
C ASP A 268 12.52 -15.93 17.34
N VAL A 269 12.23 -14.78 17.95
CA VAL A 269 12.36 -14.59 19.41
C VAL A 269 11.25 -13.73 20.04
N ALA A 270 10.90 -12.58 19.45
CA ALA A 270 9.96 -11.65 20.07
C ALA A 270 9.22 -10.76 19.05
N GLY A 271 8.10 -10.16 19.49
CA GLY A 271 7.40 -9.09 18.77
C GLY A 271 6.28 -9.52 17.83
N ILE A 272 6.03 -10.83 17.70
CA ILE A 272 5.03 -11.39 16.80
C ILE A 272 3.60 -11.01 17.21
N GLU A 273 3.29 -11.03 18.51
CA GLU A 273 1.93 -10.82 19.01
C GLU A 273 1.52 -9.34 18.89
N GLY A 274 2.44 -8.43 19.20
CA GLY A 274 2.25 -6.99 19.04
C GLY A 274 2.04 -6.60 17.58
N THR A 275 2.85 -7.17 16.69
CA THR A 275 2.74 -6.94 15.24
C THR A 275 1.42 -7.49 14.70
N ARG A 276 1.02 -8.71 15.08
CA ARG A 276 -0.25 -9.29 14.65
C ARG A 276 -1.44 -8.46 15.12
N ARG A 277 -1.47 -8.01 16.37
CA ARG A 277 -2.54 -7.13 16.89
C ARG A 277 -2.60 -5.83 16.10
N GLY A 278 -1.47 -5.15 15.90
CA GLY A 278 -1.43 -3.90 15.15
C GLY A 278 -1.90 -4.04 13.70
N LEU A 279 -1.62 -5.17 13.03
CA LEU A 279 -2.13 -5.45 11.69
C LEU A 279 -3.64 -5.69 11.69
N ALA A 280 -4.16 -6.48 12.63
CA ALA A 280 -5.60 -6.74 12.76
C ALA A 280 -6.36 -5.44 13.05
N ASP A 281 -5.91 -4.65 14.04
CA ASP A 281 -6.53 -3.36 14.41
C ASP A 281 -6.57 -2.38 13.22
N TRP A 282 -5.53 -2.36 12.40
CA TRP A 282 -5.49 -1.56 11.17
C TRP A 282 -6.52 -2.02 10.13
N LEU A 283 -6.64 -3.32 9.89
CA LEU A 283 -7.58 -3.88 8.92
C LEU A 283 -9.04 -3.71 9.38
N ASP A 284 -9.31 -3.95 10.66
CA ASP A 284 -10.60 -3.69 11.29
C ASP A 284 -10.98 -2.20 11.18
N TRP A 285 -10.02 -1.29 11.44
CA TRP A 285 -10.24 0.15 11.30
C TRP A 285 -10.66 0.52 9.87
N MET A 286 -10.01 -0.04 8.85
CA MET A 286 -10.37 0.18 7.44
C MET A 286 -11.70 -0.48 7.03
N GLY A 287 -12.37 -1.22 7.92
CA GLY A 287 -13.65 -1.85 7.67
C GLY A 287 -13.56 -3.21 6.96
N LEU A 288 -12.40 -3.87 7.02
CA LEU A 288 -12.29 -5.26 6.59
C LEU A 288 -12.87 -6.19 7.67
N ILE A 289 -13.20 -7.41 7.28
CA ILE A 289 -13.89 -8.40 8.12
C ILE A 289 -12.91 -9.51 8.49
N ASP A 290 -12.70 -9.72 9.78
CA ASP A 290 -11.89 -10.81 10.31
C ASP A 290 -12.45 -12.17 9.86
N ALA A 291 -11.62 -13.02 9.23
CA ALA A 291 -11.98 -14.40 8.89
C ALA A 291 -12.01 -15.36 10.11
N GLY A 292 -11.86 -14.83 11.32
CA GLY A 292 -12.03 -15.52 12.58
C GLY A 292 -10.71 -15.81 13.30
N PRO A 293 -10.76 -16.41 14.51
CA PRO A 293 -9.58 -16.58 15.35
C PRO A 293 -8.45 -17.39 14.70
N LYS A 294 -8.79 -18.35 13.84
CA LYS A 294 -7.81 -19.18 13.10
C LYS A 294 -7.14 -18.43 11.96
N ALA A 295 -7.68 -17.29 11.52
CA ALA A 295 -7.10 -16.46 10.46
C ALA A 295 -6.08 -15.44 10.98
N ARG A 296 -5.85 -15.36 12.29
CA ARG A 296 -4.90 -14.44 12.91
C ARG A 296 -3.82 -15.21 13.66
N LEU A 297 -2.77 -15.59 12.95
CA LEU A 297 -1.69 -16.43 13.45
C LEU A 297 -0.44 -15.62 13.79
N ASP A 298 0.17 -15.92 14.93
CA ASP A 298 1.52 -15.49 15.29
C ASP A 298 2.33 -16.71 15.75
N ARG A 299 3.54 -16.96 15.20
CA ARG A 299 4.39 -18.08 15.62
C ARG A 299 5.87 -17.75 15.62
N PHE A 300 6.60 -18.29 16.59
CA PHE A 300 8.06 -18.37 16.50
C PHE A 300 8.44 -19.58 15.67
N ILE A 301 9.46 -19.45 14.82
CA ILE A 301 10.01 -20.54 14.02
C ILE A 301 11.49 -20.68 14.38
N GLY A 302 11.85 -21.79 15.03
CA GLY A 302 13.19 -21.98 15.59
C GLY A 302 13.44 -21.05 16.78
N TYR A 303 12.55 -21.08 17.79
CA TYR A 303 12.63 -20.19 18.95
C TYR A 303 13.99 -20.29 19.65
N TYR A 304 14.75 -19.18 19.68
CA TYR A 304 16.14 -19.13 20.17
C TYR A 304 17.15 -20.06 19.45
N GLU A 305 16.77 -20.69 18.34
CA GLU A 305 17.70 -21.48 17.52
C GLU A 305 18.60 -20.56 16.66
N PRO A 306 19.75 -21.05 16.19
CA PRO A 306 20.61 -20.30 15.26
C PRO A 306 19.88 -19.92 13.97
N TYR A 307 20.05 -18.68 13.50
CA TYR A 307 19.45 -18.23 12.23
C TYR A 307 19.87 -19.06 11.01
N ALA A 308 21.08 -19.64 11.05
CA ALA A 308 21.61 -20.49 9.98
C ALA A 308 20.77 -21.75 9.73
N THR A 309 20.04 -22.25 10.73
CA THR A 309 19.15 -23.43 10.62
C THR A 309 17.68 -23.04 10.52
N SER A 310 17.37 -21.75 10.31
CA SER A 310 15.99 -21.25 10.38
C SER A 310 15.07 -21.84 9.30
N HIS A 311 15.61 -22.15 8.11
CA HIS A 311 14.86 -22.83 7.05
C HIS A 311 14.60 -24.29 7.38
N ASP A 312 15.58 -25.01 7.94
CA ASP A 312 15.42 -26.40 8.41
C ASP A 312 14.46 -26.50 9.60
N ALA A 313 14.43 -25.48 10.47
CA ALA A 313 13.47 -25.37 11.55
C ALA A 313 12.04 -25.26 11.00
N LEU A 314 11.82 -24.43 9.97
CA LEU A 314 10.52 -24.36 9.29
C LEU A 314 10.14 -25.68 8.63
N ASP A 315 11.10 -26.38 8.01
CA ASP A 315 10.84 -27.64 7.31
C ASP A 315 10.40 -28.77 8.24
N ARG A 316 10.97 -28.82 9.45
CA ARG A 316 10.60 -29.80 10.48
C ARG A 316 9.28 -29.45 11.20
N ASP A 317 8.90 -28.17 11.23
CA ASP A 317 7.70 -27.71 11.94
C ASP A 317 6.43 -27.82 11.10
N THR A 318 5.96 -29.06 10.92
CA THR A 318 4.70 -29.34 10.20
C THR A 318 3.49 -28.72 10.88
N GLY A 319 3.54 -28.49 12.19
CA GLY A 319 2.49 -27.82 12.96
C GLY A 319 2.28 -26.39 12.51
N VAL A 320 3.33 -25.57 12.49
CA VAL A 320 3.26 -24.18 12.00
C VAL A 320 2.82 -24.14 10.54
N GLN A 321 3.33 -25.05 9.69
CA GLN A 321 2.90 -25.12 8.30
C GLN A 321 1.40 -25.39 8.17
N ASP A 322 0.84 -26.30 8.95
CA ASP A 322 -0.60 -26.61 8.93
C ASP A 322 -1.47 -25.51 9.54
N GLU A 323 -0.97 -24.80 10.55
CA GLU A 323 -1.63 -23.60 11.07
C GLU A 323 -1.69 -22.48 10.02
N VAL A 324 -0.63 -22.30 9.24
CA VAL A 324 -0.61 -21.36 8.11
C VAL A 324 -1.61 -21.78 7.03
N ARG A 325 -1.69 -23.08 6.71
CA ARG A 325 -2.73 -23.61 5.81
C ARG A 325 -4.15 -23.36 6.37
N ASN A 326 -4.35 -23.48 7.69
CA ASN A 326 -5.64 -23.20 8.33
C ASN A 326 -6.05 -21.73 8.24
N VAL A 327 -5.09 -20.80 8.27
CA VAL A 327 -5.38 -19.38 8.03
C VAL A 327 -5.98 -19.21 6.62
N ALA A 328 -5.38 -19.81 5.60
CA ALA A 328 -5.89 -19.76 4.23
C ALA A 328 -7.28 -20.43 4.10
N ARG A 329 -7.51 -21.56 4.77
CA ARG A 329 -8.83 -22.22 4.82
C ARG A 329 -9.90 -21.32 5.43
N ALA A 330 -9.58 -20.65 6.54
CA ALA A 330 -10.49 -19.73 7.21
C ALA A 330 -10.84 -18.52 6.31
N VAL A 331 -9.85 -17.94 5.63
CA VAL A 331 -10.09 -16.85 4.66
C VAL A 331 -10.97 -17.33 3.50
N ALA A 332 -10.70 -18.52 2.95
CA ALA A 332 -11.51 -19.10 1.88
C ALA A 332 -12.97 -19.31 2.31
N GLU A 333 -13.19 -19.88 3.49
CA GLU A 333 -14.52 -20.11 4.05
C GLU A 333 -15.27 -18.79 4.28
N ALA A 334 -14.66 -17.84 4.98
CA ALA A 334 -15.27 -16.54 5.26
C ALA A 334 -15.58 -15.76 3.98
N MET A 335 -14.72 -15.84 2.96
CA MET A 335 -14.99 -15.21 1.67
C MET A 335 -16.14 -15.87 0.91
N LYS A 336 -16.26 -17.20 0.92
CA LYS A 336 -17.43 -17.90 0.35
C LYS A 336 -18.72 -17.45 1.04
N GLN A 337 -18.71 -17.36 2.37
CA GLN A 337 -19.84 -16.86 3.14
C GLN A 337 -20.14 -15.39 2.81
N ALA A 338 -19.12 -14.54 2.67
CA ALA A 338 -19.29 -13.14 2.30
C ALA A 338 -19.94 -13.00 0.92
N ARG A 339 -19.48 -13.77 -0.07
CA ARG A 339 -20.03 -13.81 -1.44
C ARG A 339 -21.46 -14.35 -1.47
N ALA A 340 -21.81 -15.26 -0.56
CA ALA A 340 -23.17 -15.78 -0.41
C ALA A 340 -24.09 -14.87 0.43
N GLY A 341 -23.56 -13.79 1.03
CA GLY A 341 -24.31 -12.93 1.94
C GLY A 341 -24.65 -13.58 3.29
N THR A 342 -23.94 -14.65 3.67
CA THR A 342 -24.19 -15.43 4.90
C THR A 342 -23.13 -15.21 5.98
N LEU A 343 -22.07 -14.46 5.68
CA LEU A 343 -21.03 -14.16 6.67
C LEU A 343 -21.63 -13.34 7.83
N SER A 344 -21.54 -13.89 9.04
CA SER A 344 -22.02 -13.21 10.24
C SER A 344 -21.13 -12.02 10.56
N ALA A 345 -21.70 -10.82 10.57
CA ALA A 345 -21.04 -9.60 11.01
C ALA A 345 -21.91 -8.89 12.07
N PRO A 346 -21.86 -9.37 13.33
CA PRO A 346 -22.60 -8.74 14.43
C PRO A 346 -22.29 -7.26 14.52
N GLY A 347 -23.33 -6.43 14.61
CA GLY A 347 -23.17 -4.98 14.68
C GLY A 347 -22.93 -4.25 13.34
N ALA A 348 -22.90 -4.95 12.19
CA ALA A 348 -22.68 -4.31 10.88
C ALA A 348 -23.70 -3.22 10.51
N LYS A 349 -24.92 -3.26 11.07
CA LYS A 349 -25.96 -2.24 10.88
C LYS A 349 -25.85 -1.06 11.85
N LEU A 350 -24.97 -1.13 12.84
CA LEU A 350 -24.75 -0.05 13.80
C LEU A 350 -23.97 1.07 13.11
N LYS A 351 -24.51 2.28 13.14
CA LYS A 351 -23.79 3.46 12.71
C LYS A 351 -22.73 3.80 13.77
N SER A 352 -21.50 4.08 13.34
CA SER A 352 -20.50 4.60 14.27
C SER A 352 -20.94 5.99 14.75
N PRO A 353 -21.14 6.22 16.06
CA PRO A 353 -21.45 7.55 16.58
C PRO A 353 -20.27 8.51 16.43
N ARG A 354 -19.06 7.97 16.29
CA ARG A 354 -17.80 8.68 16.07
C ARG A 354 -17.12 8.06 14.85
N PRO A 355 -17.43 8.52 13.64
CA PRO A 355 -16.76 8.04 12.44
C PRO A 355 -15.29 8.49 12.39
N LYS A 356 -14.86 9.30 13.36
CA LYS A 356 -13.48 9.68 13.68
C LYS A 356 -13.25 9.80 15.17
#